data_AF-A0A972ULS8-F1
#
_entry.id   AF-A0A972ULS8-F1
#
_cell.length_a   1.000
_cell.length_b   1.000
_cell.length_c   1.000
_cell.angle_alpha   90.00
_cell.angle_beta   90.00
_cell.angle_gamma   90.00
#
_symmetry.space_group_name_H-M   'P 1'
#
loop_
_entity.id
_entity.type
_entity.pdbx_description
1 polymer ?
#
loop_
_entity_poly.entity_id
_entity_poly.type
_entity_poly.pdbx_seq_one_letter_code
_entity_poly.pdbx_strand_id
1 'polypeptide(L)' 'MADKKPRANPKKPHRYAAPSPLASRFVALDLLAAVTARAQPFDEALDGHDGFSRLPGRDRAFVHNLCATALRRLGQI' A
#
# COMPACT_ATOMS: atom_id res chain seq x y z
N MET A 1 30.14 -18.09 17.71
CA MET A 1 29.22 -18.62 16.68
C MET A 1 27.93 -17.83 16.74
N ALA A 2 27.64 -17.05 15.70
CA ALA A 2 26.49 -16.17 15.62
C ALA A 2 25.37 -16.84 14.81
N ASP A 3 24.30 -17.26 15.48
CA ASP A 3 23.05 -17.67 14.82
C ASP A 3 22.01 -16.56 15.01
N LYS A 4 22.15 -15.48 14.24
CA LYS A 4 21.03 -14.54 14.02
C LYS A 4 20.11 -15.15 12.97
N LYS A 5 19.25 -16.09 13.40
CA LYS A 5 18.14 -16.58 12.59
C LYS A 5 17.25 -15.38 12.22
N PRO A 6 17.05 -15.08 10.92
CA PRO A 6 16.16 -13.98 10.54
C PRO A 6 14.76 -14.33 11.03
N ARG A 7 14.20 -13.50 11.92
CA ARG A 7 12.81 -13.62 12.33
C ARG A 7 11.98 -13.45 11.06
N ALA A 8 11.34 -14.53 10.63
CA ALA A 8 10.45 -14.53 9.49
C ALA A 8 9.44 -13.39 9.69
N ASN A 9 9.54 -12.36 8.84
CA ASN A 9 8.56 -11.29 8.81
C ASN A 9 7.25 -11.96 8.38
N PRO A 10 6.18 -11.94 9.21
CA PRO A 10 4.93 -12.58 8.82
C PRO A 10 4.52 -11.96 7.49
N LYS A 11 4.44 -12.79 6.43
CA LYS A 11 3.90 -12.37 5.14
C LYS A 11 2.60 -11.65 5.43
N LYS A 12 2.55 -10.34 5.14
CA LYS A 12 1.37 -9.51 5.39
C LYS A 12 0.16 -10.33 4.90
N PRO A 13 -0.86 -10.56 5.74
CA PRO A 13 -2.00 -11.40 5.38
C PRO A 13 -2.51 -10.94 4.01
N HIS A 14 -2.97 -11.87 3.18
CA HIS A 14 -3.43 -11.61 1.82
C HIS A 14 -4.75 -10.81 1.85
N ARG A 15 -4.73 -9.60 2.45
CA ARG A 15 -5.82 -8.60 2.56
C ARG A 15 -6.31 -8.12 1.20
N TYR A 16 -5.60 -8.53 0.16
CA TYR A 16 -5.79 -8.21 -1.26
C TYR A 16 -6.27 -9.43 -2.07
N ALA A 17 -6.57 -10.57 -1.42
CA ALA A 17 -7.02 -11.81 -2.06
C ALA A 17 -8.49 -11.78 -2.47
N ALA A 18 -8.78 -12.25 -3.71
CA ALA A 18 -10.13 -12.46 -4.27
C ALA A 18 -11.03 -11.20 -4.18
N PRO A 19 -12.24 -11.15 -4.80
CA PRO A 19 -12.92 -9.87 -4.98
C PRO A 19 -13.51 -9.37 -3.65
N SER A 20 -12.69 -8.64 -2.90
CA SER A 20 -13.10 -7.91 -1.71
C SER A 20 -13.29 -6.44 -2.08
N PRO A 21 -14.47 -5.84 -1.82
CA PRO A 21 -14.70 -4.42 -2.06
C PRO A 21 -13.77 -3.51 -1.23
N LEU A 22 -13.02 -4.06 -0.27
CA LEU A 22 -12.07 -3.33 0.57
C LEU A 22 -10.61 -3.47 0.12
N ALA A 23 -10.29 -4.35 -0.84
CA ALA A 23 -8.91 -4.61 -1.25
C ALA A 23 -8.19 -3.33 -1.69
N SER A 24 -8.82 -2.51 -2.54
CA SER A 24 -8.27 -1.23 -3.00
C SER A 24 -8.05 -0.22 -1.86
N ARG A 25 -8.96 -0.17 -0.88
CA ARG A 25 -8.83 0.71 0.30
C ARG A 25 -7.65 0.32 1.17
N PHE A 26 -7.42 -0.98 1.39
CA PHE A 26 -6.25 -1.44 2.12
C PHE A 26 -4.94 -1.12 1.38
N VAL A 27 -4.92 -1.24 0.05
CA VAL A 27 -3.73 -0.88 -0.73
C VAL A 27 -3.44 0.61 -0.58
N ALA A 28 -4.47 1.45 -0.70
CA ALA A 28 -4.33 2.89 -0.53
C ALA A 28 -3.81 3.25 0.88
N LEU A 29 -4.28 2.56 1.92
CA LEU A 29 -3.81 2.75 3.29
C LEU A 29 -2.32 2.39 3.45
N ASP A 30 -1.90 1.25 2.91
CA ASP A 30 -0.50 0.81 2.97
C ASP A 30 0.43 1.78 2.22
N LEU A 31 -0.01 2.30 1.07
CA LEU A 31 0.70 3.32 0.29
C LEU A 31 0.78 4.66 1.04
N LEU A 32 -0.33 5.12 1.61
CA LEU A 32 -0.34 6.34 2.41
C LEU A 32 0.59 6.22 3.61
N ALA A 33 0.60 5.09 4.31
CA ALA A 33 1.53 4.84 5.40
C ALA A 33 3.01 4.80 4.94
N ALA A 34 3.28 4.38 3.69
CA ALA A 34 4.62 4.47 3.10
C ALA A 34 5.07 5.92 2.95
N VAL A 35 4.21 6.76 2.39
CA VAL A 35 4.54 8.15 2.13
C VAL A 35 4.59 8.97 3.42
N THR A 36 3.56 8.87 4.27
CA THR A 36 3.41 9.77 5.42
C THR A 36 4.25 9.36 6.62
N ALA A 37 4.39 8.04 6.87
CA ALA A 37 5.11 7.56 8.05
C ALA A 37 6.54 7.13 7.76
N ARG A 38 6.86 6.75 6.51
CA ARG A 38 8.21 6.30 6.11
C ARG A 38 8.92 7.26 5.15
N ALA A 39 8.30 8.37 4.78
CA ALA A 39 8.83 9.36 3.83
C ALA A 39 9.28 8.73 2.50
N GLN A 40 8.65 7.61 2.10
CA GLN A 40 8.95 6.96 0.83
C GLN A 40 8.29 7.74 -0.32
N PRO A 41 9.00 8.00 -1.43
CA PRO A 41 8.40 8.57 -2.63
C PRO A 41 7.19 7.75 -3.09
N PHE A 42 6.11 8.42 -3.48
CA PHE A 42 4.86 7.75 -3.83
C PHE A 42 5.01 6.81 -5.03
N ASP A 43 5.78 7.21 -6.05
CA ASP A 43 6.04 6.39 -7.24
C ASP A 43 6.80 5.11 -6.87
N GLU A 44 7.82 5.21 -6.02
CA GLU A 44 8.56 4.03 -5.52
C GLU A 44 7.66 3.11 -4.68
N ALA A 45 6.78 3.68 -3.86
CA ALA A 45 5.83 2.91 -3.06
C ALA A 45 4.81 2.17 -3.94
N LEU A 46 4.39 2.75 -5.06
CA LEU A 46 3.50 2.12 -6.03
C LEU A 46 4.17 0.96 -6.75
N ASP A 47 5.37 1.19 -7.30
CA ASP A 47 6.11 0.20 -8.07
C ASP A 47 6.46 -1.04 -7.22
N GLY A 48 6.73 -0.84 -5.93
CA GLY A 48 7.05 -1.92 -4.99
C GLY A 48 5.85 -2.65 -4.35
N HIS A 49 4.60 -2.27 -4.64
CA HIS A 49 3.44 -2.81 -3.93
C HIS A 49 2.76 -3.97 -4.66
N ASP A 50 3.07 -5.21 -4.25
CA ASP A 50 2.46 -6.45 -4.77
C ASP A 50 0.93 -6.42 -4.82
N GLY A 51 0.28 -5.87 -3.79
CA GLY A 51 -1.18 -5.77 -3.74
C GLY A 51 -1.75 -4.82 -4.79
N PHE A 52 -1.00 -3.80 -5.21
CA PHE A 52 -1.44 -2.79 -6.18
C PHE A 52 -1.38 -3.36 -7.60
N SER A 53 -0.29 -4.05 -7.95
CA SER A 53 -0.13 -4.69 -9.26
C SER A 53 -1.22 -5.74 -9.58
N ARG A 54 -1.76 -6.39 -8.54
CA ARG A 54 -2.79 -7.43 -8.66
C ARG A 54 -4.23 -6.90 -8.75
N LEU A 55 -4.45 -5.60 -8.52
CA LEU A 55 -5.80 -5.02 -8.60
C LEU A 55 -6.27 -4.89 -10.05
N PRO A 56 -7.59 -4.99 -10.33
CA PRO A 56 -8.18 -4.59 -11.60
C PRO A 56 -7.86 -3.13 -11.95
N GLY A 57 -7.82 -2.78 -13.23
CA GLY A 57 -7.49 -1.42 -13.68
C GLY A 57 -8.36 -0.33 -13.05
N ARG A 58 -9.67 -0.58 -12.89
CA ARG A 58 -10.60 0.31 -12.18
C ARG A 58 -10.18 0.56 -10.74
N ASP A 59 -9.81 -0.49 -10.02
CA ASP A 59 -9.46 -0.41 -8.61
C ASP A 59 -8.09 0.26 -8.42
N ARG A 60 -7.15 0.08 -9.36
CA ARG A 60 -5.89 0.85 -9.40
C ARG A 60 -6.15 2.35 -9.60
N ALA A 61 -7.04 2.73 -10.51
CA ALA A 61 -7.42 4.13 -10.71
C ALA A 61 -8.07 4.73 -9.44
N PHE A 62 -8.90 3.94 -8.76
CA PHE A 62 -9.48 4.35 -7.46
C PHE A 62 -8.40 4.58 -6.39
N VAL A 63 -7.41 3.67 -6.27
CA VAL A 63 -6.27 3.85 -5.35
C VAL A 63 -5.51 5.14 -5.63
N HIS A 64 -5.17 5.41 -6.90
CA HIS A 64 -4.50 6.65 -7.29
C HIS A 64 -5.28 7.89 -6.89
N ASN A 65 -6.58 7.94 -7.21
CA ASN A 65 -7.43 9.08 -6.87
C ASN A 65 -7.52 9.29 -5.36
N LEU A 66 -7.66 8.21 -4.59
CA LEU A 66 -7.74 8.28 -3.13
C LEU A 66 -6.42 8.79 -2.52
N CYS A 67 -5.29 8.19 -2.90
CA CYS A 67 -3.97 8.61 -2.42
C CYS A 67 -3.65 10.05 -2.82
N ALA A 68 -3.84 10.42 -4.08
CA ALA A 68 -3.56 11.77 -4.56
C ALA A 68 -4.43 12.82 -3.88
N THR A 69 -5.71 12.51 -3.60
CA THR A 69 -6.60 13.42 -2.87
C THR A 69 -6.16 13.58 -1.43
N ALA A 70 -5.88 12.47 -0.73
CA ALA A 70 -5.44 12.50 0.67
C ALA A 70 -4.12 13.25 0.84
N LEU A 71 -3.13 13.01 -0.03
CA LEU A 71 -1.83 13.68 0.02
C LEU A 71 -1.94 15.18 -0.31
N ARG A 72 -2.76 15.57 -1.30
CA ARG A 72 -2.96 17.00 -1.65
C ARG A 72 -3.67 17.79 -0.56
N ARG A 73 -4.54 17.13 0.21
CA ARG A 73 -5.31 17.75 1.31
C ARG A 73 -4.66 17.57 2.68
N LEU A 74 -3.45 17.00 2.74
CA LEU A 74 -2.77 16.74 4.00
C LEU A 74 -2.57 18.06 4.77
N GLY A 75 -3.14 18.15 5.97
CA GLY A 75 -3.14 19.37 6.81
C GLY A 75 -4.38 20.27 6.65
N GLN A 76 -5.28 19.96 5.71
CA GLN A 76 -6.62 20.59 5.63
C GLN A 76 -7.72 19.74 6.27
N ILE A 77 -7.53 18.43 6.22
CA ILE A 77 -8.35 17.41 6.88
C ILE A 77 -7.82 17.08 8.26
#